data_AF-A0A501X3U0-F1
#
_entry.id   AF-A0A501X3U0-F1
#
_cell.length_a   1.000
_cell.length_b   1.000
_cell.length_c   1.000
_cell.angle_alpha   90.00
_cell.angle_beta   90.00
_cell.angle_gamma   90.00
#
_symmetry.space_group_name_H-M   'P 1'
#
loop_
_entity.id
_entity.type
_entity.pdbx_description
1 polymer ?
#
loop_
_entity_poly.entity_id
_entity_poly.type
_entity_poly.pdbx_seq_one_letter_code
_entity_poly.pdbx_strand_id
1 'polypeptide(L)'
;MNKNVEITLLINDLLITSKHLRLGEEAQGAKHLRMCLDKLETIISTDMEKSRIASLLPQMLSAHERSDWLSLADYLEFEIPDMLTNIS
;
A
#
# COMPACT_ATOMS: atom_id res chain seq x y z
N MET A 1 -9.28 -17.35 -4.90
CA MET A 1 -10.19 -16.50 -4.09
C MET A 1 -10.80 -15.47 -5.04
N ASN A 2 -11.85 -14.73 -4.67
CA ASN A 2 -12.40 -13.68 -5.56
C ASN A 2 -11.47 -12.44 -5.48
N LYS A 3 -11.01 -11.91 -6.63
CA LYS A 3 -10.12 -10.74 -6.70
C LYS A 3 -10.63 -9.56 -5.85
N ASN A 4 -11.94 -9.32 -5.82
CA ASN A 4 -12.55 -8.25 -5.03
C ASN A 4 -12.42 -8.48 -3.51
N VAL A 5 -12.47 -9.73 -3.07
CA VAL A 5 -12.22 -10.09 -1.67
C VAL A 5 -10.76 -9.88 -1.32
N GLU A 6 -9.83 -10.26 -2.21
CA GLU A 6 -8.39 -10.04 -2.02
C GLU A 6 -8.05 -8.54 -1.95
N ILE A 7 -8.65 -7.73 -2.82
CA ILE A 7 -8.55 -6.27 -2.77
C ILE A 7 -9.06 -5.72 -1.44
N THR A 8 -10.23 -6.17 -0.96
CA THR A 8 -10.79 -5.69 0.31
C THR A 8 -9.90 -6.03 1.50
N LEU A 9 -9.32 -7.24 1.51
CA LEU A 9 -8.38 -7.66 2.54
C LEU A 9 -7.08 -6.84 2.50
N LEU A 10 -6.54 -6.59 1.30
CA LEU A 10 -5.35 -5.76 1.14
C LEU A 10 -5.61 -4.31 1.61
N ILE A 11 -6.76 -3.71 1.27
CA ILE A 11 -7.11 -2.37 1.73
C ILE A 11 -7.11 -2.30 3.27
N ASN A 12 -7.70 -3.30 3.95
CA ASN A 12 -7.67 -3.35 5.40
C ASN A 12 -6.25 -3.46 5.97
N ASP A 13 -5.40 -4.28 5.36
CA ASP A 13 -4.00 -4.42 5.78
C ASP A 13 -3.21 -3.11 5.58
N LEU A 14 -3.47 -2.37 4.49
CA LEU A 14 -2.87 -1.07 4.22
C LEU A 14 -3.30 -0.03 5.27
N LEU A 15 -4.58 -0.02 5.66
CA LEU A 15 -5.09 0.85 6.73
C LEU A 15 -4.47 0.53 8.09
N ILE A 16 -4.31 -0.75 8.42
CA ILE A 16 -3.61 -1.17 9.65
C ILE A 16 -2.15 -0.72 9.62
N THR A 17 -1.49 -0.86 8.47
CA THR A 17 -0.10 -0.43 8.29
C THR A 17 0.04 1.09 8.45
N SER A 18 -0.84 1.87 7.83
CA SER A 18 -0.91 3.32 7.99
C SER A 18 -1.04 3.70 9.48
N LYS A 19 -1.95 3.03 10.21
CA LYS A 19 -2.14 3.29 11.64
C LYS A 19 -0.87 3.06 12.46
N HIS A 20 -0.15 1.97 12.23
CA HIS A 20 1.14 1.73 12.92
C HIS A 20 2.15 2.84 12.65
N LEU A 21 2.29 3.25 11.38
CA LEU A 21 3.19 4.35 11.00
C LEU A 21 2.79 5.68 11.67
N ARG A 22 1.51 6.02 11.70
CA ARG A 22 0.99 7.23 12.37
C ARG A 22 1.21 7.23 13.88
N LEU A 23 1.22 6.06 14.52
CA LEU A 23 1.49 5.90 15.95
C LEU A 23 2.98 5.85 16.30
N GLY A 24 3.88 5.93 15.31
CA GLY A 24 5.32 5.77 15.52
C GLY A 24 5.76 4.33 15.77
N GLU A 25 4.91 3.34 15.48
CA GLU A 25 5.20 1.92 15.60
C GLU A 25 5.93 1.42 14.32
N GLU A 26 7.08 2.03 14.04
CA GLU A 26 7.81 1.92 12.76
C GLU A 26 8.17 0.47 12.40
N ALA A 27 8.62 -0.32 13.37
CA ALA A 27 9.02 -1.71 13.14
C ALA A 27 7.82 -2.57 12.70
N GLN A 28 6.65 -2.36 13.31
CA GLN A 28 5.39 -3.03 12.97
C GLN A 28 4.88 -2.54 11.62
N GLY A 29 4.89 -1.23 11.40
CA GLY A 29 4.52 -0.61 10.12
C GLY A 29 5.38 -1.13 8.96
N ALA A 30 6.70 -1.14 9.09
CA ALA A 30 7.61 -1.65 8.05
C ALA A 30 7.40 -3.14 7.78
N LYS A 31 7.18 -3.95 8.83
CA LYS A 31 6.88 -5.38 8.66
C LYS A 31 5.58 -5.60 7.89
N HIS A 32 4.52 -4.89 8.25
CA HIS A 32 3.22 -5.02 7.56
C HIS A 32 3.26 -4.43 6.15
N LEU A 33 4.02 -3.36 5.92
CA LEU A 33 4.22 -2.78 4.60
C LEU A 33 4.77 -3.80 3.61
N ARG A 34 5.78 -4.59 4.01
CA ARG A 34 6.32 -5.64 3.15
C ARG A 34 5.24 -6.65 2.75
N MET A 35 4.42 -7.09 3.70
CA MET A 35 3.32 -8.02 3.44
C MET A 35 2.26 -7.42 2.50
N CYS A 36 1.96 -6.13 2.64
CA CYS A 36 1.03 -5.43 1.75
C CYS A 36 1.58 -5.37 0.32
N LEU A 37 2.87 -5.07 0.14
CA LEU A 37 3.51 -5.02 -1.17
C LEU A 37 3.55 -6.40 -1.84
N ASP A 38 3.88 -7.46 -1.09
CA ASP A 38 3.88 -8.83 -1.61
C ASP A 38 2.46 -9.23 -2.07
N LYS A 39 1.41 -8.89 -1.30
CA LYS A 39 0.01 -9.12 -1.70
C LYS A 39 -0.41 -8.28 -2.90
N LEU A 40 -0.01 -7.01 -2.94
CA LEU A 40 -0.30 -6.10 -4.04
C LEU A 40 0.24 -6.66 -5.36
N GLU A 41 1.46 -7.18 -5.38
CA GLU A 41 2.08 -7.82 -6.56
C GLU A 41 1.27 -9.02 -7.07
N THR A 42 0.62 -9.78 -6.18
CA THR A 42 -0.23 -10.91 -6.58
C THR A 42 -1.59 -10.49 -7.14
N ILE A 43 -2.10 -9.31 -6.76
CA ILE A 43 -3.42 -8.80 -7.18
C ILE A 43 -3.32 -8.07 -8.53
N ILE A 44 -2.27 -7.27 -8.72
CA ILE A 44 -2.05 -6.55 -9.97
C ILE A 44 -1.55 -7.53 -11.04
N SER A 45 -2.26 -7.61 -12.16
CA SER A 45 -1.98 -8.63 -13.18
C SER A 45 -1.78 -8.01 -14.56
N THR A 46 -2.43 -6.88 -14.85
CA THR A 46 -2.35 -6.19 -16.13
C THR A 46 -1.24 -5.15 -16.15
N ASP A 47 -0.72 -4.85 -17.34
CA ASP A 47 0.32 -3.82 -17.51
C ASP A 47 -0.18 -2.42 -17.13
N MET A 48 -1.49 -2.15 -17.31
CA MET A 48 -2.11 -0.90 -16.90
C MET A 48 -2.12 -0.73 -15.38
N GLU A 49 -2.51 -1.77 -14.62
CA GLU A 49 -2.47 -1.76 -13.15
C GLU A 49 -1.04 -1.60 -12.63
N LYS A 50 -0.08 -2.34 -13.22
CA LYS A 50 1.34 -2.23 -12.87
C LYS A 50 1.87 -0.83 -13.12
N SER A 51 1.50 -0.20 -14.24
CA SER A 51 1.93 1.17 -14.55
C SER A 51 1.35 2.20 -13.57
N ARG A 52 0.11 2.02 -13.10
CA ARG A 52 -0.50 2.90 -12.09
C ARG A 52 0.18 2.77 -10.73
N ILE A 53 0.52 1.55 -10.29
CA ILE A 53 1.30 1.36 -9.07
C ILE A 53 2.71 1.95 -9.22
N ALA A 54 3.35 1.70 -10.37
CA ALA A 54 4.71 2.18 -10.62
C ALA A 54 4.85 3.70 -10.55
N SER A 55 3.78 4.47 -10.80
CA SER A 55 3.83 5.93 -10.63
C SER A 55 3.83 6.39 -9.16
N LEU A 56 3.35 5.57 -8.23
CA LEU A 56 3.32 5.88 -6.79
C LEU A 56 4.61 5.42 -6.07
N LEU A 57 5.26 4.35 -6.55
CA LEU A 57 6.44 3.74 -5.91
C LEU A 57 7.59 4.73 -5.63
N PRO A 58 7.99 5.64 -6.55
CA PRO A 58 9.10 6.56 -6.28
C PRO A 58 8.82 7.49 -5.09
N GLN A 59 7.57 7.91 -4.94
CA GLN A 59 7.16 8.85 -3.89
C GLN A 59 7.12 8.15 -2.53
N MET A 60 6.57 6.93 -2.50
CA MET A 60 6.58 6.07 -1.31
C MET A 60 8.00 5.71 -0.89
N LEU A 61 8.87 5.34 -1.84
CA LEU A 61 10.27 5.03 -1.56
C LEU A 61 10.98 6.26 -0.98
N SER A 62 10.77 7.43 -1.59
CA SER A 62 11.34 8.69 -1.10
C SER A 62 10.86 9.04 0.32
N ALA A 63 9.58 8.80 0.64
CA ALA A 63 9.06 8.99 1.99
C ALA A 63 9.71 8.01 2.98
N HIS A 64 9.81 6.74 2.61
CA HIS A 64 10.47 5.70 3.41
C HIS A 64 11.94 6.00 3.68
N GLU A 65 12.72 6.41 2.66
CA GLU A 65 14.14 6.76 2.78
C GLU A 65 14.39 7.98 3.68
N ARG A 66 13.44 8.91 3.73
CA ARG A 66 13.51 10.09 4.62
C ARG A 66 12.91 9.84 6.02
N SER A 67 12.47 8.62 6.32
CA SER A 67 11.70 8.30 7.53
C SER A 67 10.45 9.18 7.70
N ASP A 68 9.88 9.61 6.59
CA ASP A 68 8.66 10.42 6.53
C ASP A 68 7.45 9.49 6.61
N TRP A 69 7.23 8.95 7.80
CA TRP A 69 6.22 7.91 8.06
C TRP A 69 4.79 8.41 7.91
N LEU A 70 4.55 9.71 8.13
CA LEU A 70 3.24 10.31 7.92
C LEU A 70 2.91 10.40 6.43
N SER A 71 3.84 10.89 5.61
CA SER A 71 3.64 10.89 4.15
C SER A 71 3.49 9.46 3.62
N LEU A 72 4.29 8.51 4.12
CA LEU A 72 4.15 7.11 3.73
C LEU A 72 2.77 6.55 4.12
N ALA A 73 2.26 6.88 5.30
CA ALA A 73 0.93 6.48 5.76
C ALA A 73 -0.19 7.03 4.86
N ASP A 74 -0.07 8.25 4.35
CA ASP A 74 -1.06 8.84 3.43
C ASP A 74 -1.20 8.03 2.14
N TYR A 75 -0.10 7.53 1.56
CA TYR A 75 -0.17 6.66 0.37
C TYR A 75 -0.87 5.32 0.66
N LEU A 76 -0.65 4.76 1.85
CA LEU A 76 -1.27 3.48 2.26
C LEU A 76 -2.75 3.65 2.60
N GLU A 77 -3.14 4.81 3.11
CA GLU A 77 -4.51 5.08 3.56
C GLU A 77 -5.42 5.56 2.43
N PHE A 78 -4.88 6.32 1.47
CA PHE A 78 -5.69 6.99 0.44
C PHE A 78 -5.32 6.57 -0.98
N GLU A 79 -4.07 6.76 -1.39
CA GLU A 79 -3.67 6.64 -2.80
C GLU A 79 -3.75 5.19 -3.33
N ILE A 80 -3.17 4.23 -2.61
CA ILE A 80 -3.21 2.82 -3.03
C ILE A 80 -4.65 2.26 -2.96
N PRO A 81 -5.41 2.47 -1.88
CA PRO A 81 -6.81 2.03 -1.83
C PRO A 81 -7.68 2.63 -2.95
N ASP A 82 -7.56 3.92 -3.25
CA ASP A 82 -8.27 4.54 -4.37
C ASP A 82 -7.93 3.83 -5.69
N MET A 83 -6.64 3.58 -5.95
CA MET A 83 -6.25 2.85 -7.15
C MET A 83 -6.83 1.43 -7.18
N LEU A 84 -6.80 0.70 -6.06
CA LEU A 84 -7.31 -0.67 -5.95
C LEU A 84 -8.83 -0.79 -6.12
N THR A 85 -9.59 0.23 -5.69
CA THR A 85 -11.05 0.26 -5.91
C THR A 85 -11.40 0.59 -7.37
N ASN A 86 -10.51 1.30 -8.07
CA ASN A 86 -10.67 1.70 -9.47
C ASN A 86 -10.08 0.69 -10.49
N ILE A 87 -9.72 -0.53 -10.06
CA ILE A 87 -9.30 -1.65 -10.93
C ILE A 87 -10.28 -2.84 -10.91
N SER A 88 -11.34 -2.74 -10.09
CA SER A 88 -12.42 -3.73 -9.95
C SER A 88 -13.48 -3.61 -11.04
#